data_AF-A0A1V5X8T4-F1
#
_entry.id   AF-A0A1V5X8T4-F1
#
_cell.length_a   1.000
_cell.length_b   1.000
_cell.length_c   1.000
_cell.angle_alpha   90.00
_cell.angle_beta   90.00
_cell.angle_gamma   90.00
#
_symmetry.space_group_name_H-M   'P 1'
#
loop_
_entity.id
_entity.type
_entity.pdbx_description
1 polymer ?
#
loop_
_entity_poly.entity_id
_entity_poly.type
_entity_poly.pdbx_seq_one_letter_code
_entity_poly.pdbx_strand_id
1 'polypeptide(L)'
;MDAKGHPQRPLERSSLPIERITDAFLAETKEESPELYKYLGHLDAQGRLELGGVLGRFDFRHKGELDAEQRLMARRVLGRLHRPATSMLVLVNRVLDYLDLNNNALLEPDEVELCVEIFELFAHADSDNDTVSEHELELLYAAIRQMDRDDNHALDALERRELREALQNPKAFLERQRLRNPRVAELMRSRSPSS
;
A
#
# COMPACT_ATOMS: atom_id res chain seq x y z
N MET A 1 -7.38 -13.61 -21.27
CA MET A 1 -6.62 -12.40 -20.92
C MET A 1 -7.41 -11.18 -21.40
N ASP A 2 -7.24 -10.02 -20.77
CA ASP A 2 -7.81 -8.76 -21.25
C ASP A 2 -6.96 -8.16 -22.40
N ALA A 3 -7.35 -6.98 -22.89
CA ALA A 3 -6.64 -6.28 -23.97
C ALA A 3 -5.18 -5.91 -23.62
N LYS A 4 -4.80 -5.98 -22.35
CA LYS A 4 -3.46 -5.68 -21.83
C LYS A 4 -2.67 -6.94 -21.45
N GLY A 5 -3.24 -8.14 -21.63
CA GLY A 5 -2.58 -9.41 -21.33
C GLY A 5 -2.78 -9.89 -19.89
N HIS A 6 -3.63 -9.23 -19.09
CA HIS A 6 -3.91 -9.65 -17.72
C HIS A 6 -4.93 -10.81 -17.70
N PRO A 7 -4.84 -11.74 -16.75
CA PRO A 7 -5.83 -12.81 -16.60
C PRO A 7 -7.22 -12.20 -16.30
N GLN A 8 -8.27 -12.76 -16.91
CA GLN A 8 -9.66 -12.26 -16.74
C GLN A 8 -10.24 -12.55 -15.35
N ARG A 9 -9.52 -13.30 -14.52
CA ARG A 9 -9.84 -13.53 -13.11
C ARG A 9 -8.58 -13.25 -12.30
N PRO A 10 -8.68 -12.55 -11.16
CA PRO A 10 -7.57 -12.38 -10.24
C PRO A 10 -6.94 -13.73 -9.93
N LEU A 11 -5.61 -13.82 -9.99
CA LEU A 11 -4.92 -14.99 -9.48
C LEU A 11 -5.09 -15.04 -7.97
N GLU A 12 -5.44 -16.21 -7.44
CA GLU A 12 -5.46 -16.37 -6.00
C GLU A 12 -4.05 -16.18 -5.45
N ARG A 13 -3.90 -15.38 -4.39
CA ARG A 13 -2.60 -15.10 -3.74
C ARG A 13 -1.87 -16.38 -3.34
N SER A 14 -2.60 -17.46 -3.05
CA SER A 14 -2.10 -18.81 -2.74
C SER A 14 -1.33 -19.48 -3.88
N SER A 15 -1.54 -19.02 -5.12
CA SER A 15 -0.91 -19.57 -6.33
C SER A 15 0.38 -18.84 -6.74
N LEU A 16 0.70 -17.70 -6.09
CA LEU A 16 1.91 -16.95 -6.37
C LEU A 16 3.13 -17.67 -5.77
N PRO A 17 4.27 -17.77 -6.48
CA PRO A 17 5.51 -18.30 -5.93
C PRO A 17 6.17 -17.24 -5.01
N ILE A 18 5.51 -16.97 -3.88
CA ILE A 18 5.80 -15.89 -2.93
C ILE A 18 7.26 -15.91 -2.46
N GLU A 19 7.79 -17.08 -2.16
CA GLU A 19 9.18 -17.23 -1.70
C GLU A 19 10.17 -16.79 -2.79
N ARG A 20 9.97 -17.29 -4.02
CA ARG A 20 10.84 -16.97 -5.17
C ARG A 20 10.84 -15.48 -5.50
N ILE A 21 9.66 -14.86 -5.60
CA ILE A 21 9.54 -13.45 -5.96
C ILE A 21 10.15 -12.55 -4.88
N THR A 22 9.96 -12.91 -3.61
CA THR A 22 10.46 -12.14 -2.46
C THR A 22 11.98 -12.22 -2.37
N ASP A 23 12.55 -13.42 -2.47
CA ASP A 23 14.00 -13.60 -2.38
C ASP A 23 14.74 -12.95 -3.54
N ALA A 24 14.22 -13.08 -4.78
CA ALA A 24 14.78 -12.41 -5.94
C ALA A 24 14.73 -10.88 -5.79
N PHE A 25 13.59 -10.33 -5.35
CA PHE A 25 13.46 -8.90 -5.12
C PHE A 25 14.41 -8.38 -4.03
N LEU A 26 14.55 -9.12 -2.92
CA LEU A 26 15.44 -8.75 -1.83
C LEU A 26 16.91 -8.77 -2.25
N ALA A 27 17.32 -9.75 -3.06
CA ALA A 27 18.68 -9.85 -3.58
C ALA A 27 19.05 -8.61 -4.42
N GLU A 28 18.17 -8.20 -5.33
CA GLU A 28 18.36 -7.01 -6.18
C GLU A 28 18.28 -5.71 -5.36
N THR A 29 17.33 -5.63 -4.42
CA THR A 29 17.12 -4.43 -3.59
C THR A 29 18.31 -4.14 -2.68
N LYS A 30 19.10 -5.15 -2.31
CA LYS A 30 20.34 -4.95 -1.55
C LYS A 30 21.32 -3.99 -2.26
N GLU A 31 21.37 -4.04 -3.59
CA GLU A 31 22.22 -3.16 -4.39
C GLU A 31 21.45 -1.91 -4.87
N GLU A 32 20.22 -2.11 -5.34
CA GLU A 32 19.41 -1.04 -5.96
C GLU A 32 18.84 -0.04 -4.92
N SER A 33 18.62 -0.45 -3.67
CA SER A 33 18.14 0.42 -2.57
C SER A 33 18.55 -0.11 -1.18
N PRO A 34 19.81 0.08 -0.77
CA PRO A 34 20.34 -0.50 0.47
C PRO A 34 19.59 -0.09 1.74
N GLU A 35 19.09 1.14 1.81
CA GLU A 35 18.32 1.64 2.97
C GLU A 35 16.97 0.93 3.10
N LEU A 36 16.28 0.66 2.00
CA LEU A 36 15.04 -0.13 2.03
C LEU A 36 15.34 -1.59 2.40
N TYR A 37 16.41 -2.16 1.83
CA TYR A 37 16.85 -3.51 2.15
C TYR A 37 17.17 -3.69 3.64
N LYS A 38 17.73 -2.68 4.30
CA LYS A 38 18.01 -2.71 5.75
C LYS A 38 16.78 -3.07 6.58
N TYR A 39 15.57 -2.71 6.14
CA TYR A 39 14.34 -3.08 6.83
C TYR A 39 13.73 -4.36 6.27
N LEU A 40 13.56 -4.44 4.95
CA LEU A 40 12.91 -5.60 4.31
C LEU A 40 13.70 -6.91 4.49
N GLY A 41 15.03 -6.85 4.53
CA GLY A 41 15.90 -8.02 4.72
C GLY A 41 15.78 -8.67 6.10
N HIS A 42 15.22 -7.96 7.10
CA HIS A 42 15.03 -8.46 8.46
C HIS A 42 13.59 -8.93 8.74
N LEU A 43 12.72 -8.96 7.73
CA LEU A 43 11.37 -9.50 7.87
C LEU A 43 11.40 -10.98 8.22
N ASP A 44 10.51 -11.36 9.14
CA ASP A 44 10.26 -12.76 9.49
C ASP A 44 9.49 -13.49 8.37
N ALA A 45 9.18 -14.76 8.59
CA ALA A 45 8.46 -15.57 7.60
C ALA A 45 7.11 -14.93 7.22
N GLN A 46 6.37 -14.40 8.19
CA GLN A 46 5.11 -13.71 7.90
C GLN A 46 5.32 -12.42 7.12
N GLY A 47 6.29 -11.59 7.51
CA GLY A 47 6.64 -10.36 6.81
C GLY A 47 7.06 -10.61 5.37
N ARG A 48 7.79 -11.70 5.11
CA ARG A 48 8.13 -12.16 3.75
C ARG A 48 6.90 -12.58 2.96
N LEU A 49 5.93 -13.26 3.58
CA LEU A 49 4.66 -13.60 2.93
C LEU A 49 3.88 -12.33 2.54
N GLU A 50 3.77 -11.36 3.45
CA GLU A 50 3.09 -10.09 3.18
C GLU A 50 3.82 -9.27 2.10
N LEU A 51 5.15 -9.24 2.14
CA LEU A 51 5.98 -8.61 1.11
C LEU A 51 5.71 -9.26 -0.25
N GLY A 52 5.70 -10.59 -0.33
CA GLY A 52 5.36 -11.29 -1.58
C GLY A 52 3.94 -10.99 -2.08
N GLY A 53 2.99 -10.76 -1.17
CA GLY A 53 1.65 -10.28 -1.52
C GLY A 53 1.67 -8.91 -2.21
N VAL A 54 2.50 -7.99 -1.70
CA VAL A 54 2.70 -6.66 -2.33
C VAL A 54 3.41 -6.82 -3.68
N LEU A 55 4.50 -7.59 -3.73
CA LEU A 55 5.31 -7.79 -4.94
C LEU A 55 4.53 -8.47 -6.06
N GLY A 56 3.63 -9.40 -5.71
CA GLY A 56 2.77 -10.10 -6.67
C GLY A 56 1.92 -9.16 -7.54
N ARG A 57 1.58 -7.96 -7.02
CA ARG A 57 0.82 -6.94 -7.76
C ARG A 57 1.60 -6.32 -8.92
N PHE A 58 2.91 -6.49 -8.94
CA PHE A 58 3.77 -5.97 -10.00
C PHE A 58 4.16 -7.06 -11.00
N ASP A 59 3.87 -8.34 -10.75
CA ASP A 59 4.21 -9.46 -11.64
C ASP A 59 3.21 -9.62 -12.80
N PHE A 60 3.15 -8.61 -13.67
CA PHE A 60 2.30 -8.59 -14.87
C PHE A 60 2.53 -9.77 -15.83
N ARG A 61 3.68 -10.45 -15.74
CA ARG A 61 4.04 -11.57 -16.61
C ARG A 61 3.82 -12.93 -15.95
N HIS A 62 3.41 -12.95 -14.67
CA HIS A 62 3.17 -14.15 -13.88
C HIS A 62 4.34 -15.14 -13.91
N LYS A 63 5.56 -14.63 -13.87
CA LYS A 63 6.78 -15.46 -13.90
C LYS A 63 7.26 -15.84 -12.51
N GLY A 64 6.69 -15.23 -11.47
CA GLY A 64 7.19 -15.34 -10.11
C GLY A 64 8.47 -14.55 -9.88
N GLU A 65 8.78 -13.61 -10.77
CA GLU A 65 9.98 -12.76 -10.74
C GLU A 65 9.63 -11.40 -11.34
N LEU A 66 10.19 -10.34 -10.76
CA LEU A 66 10.01 -8.98 -11.24
C LEU A 66 11.20 -8.56 -12.10
N ASP A 67 10.92 -8.08 -13.32
CA ASP A 67 11.93 -7.40 -14.13
C ASP A 67 12.27 -6.01 -13.57
N ALA A 68 13.26 -5.33 -14.17
CA ALA A 68 13.79 -4.08 -13.63
C ALA A 68 12.73 -2.97 -13.49
N GLU A 69 11.76 -2.89 -14.41
CA GLU A 69 10.68 -1.90 -14.36
C GLU A 69 9.71 -2.22 -13.23
N GLN A 70 9.30 -3.48 -13.11
CA GLN A 70 8.41 -3.96 -12.05
C GLN A 70 9.04 -3.79 -10.66
N ARG A 71 10.34 -4.08 -10.53
CA ARG A 71 11.11 -3.85 -9.30
C ARG A 71 11.18 -2.37 -8.93
N LEU A 72 11.38 -1.49 -9.92
CA LEU A 72 11.38 -0.05 -9.71
C LEU A 72 10.03 0.43 -9.17
N MET A 73 8.92 0.00 -9.78
CA MET A 73 7.58 0.35 -9.30
C MET A 73 7.32 -0.15 -7.87
N ALA A 74 7.65 -1.41 -7.58
CA ALA A 74 7.52 -1.95 -6.23
C ALA A 74 8.31 -1.14 -5.20
N ARG A 75 9.55 -0.74 -5.51
CA ARG A 75 10.36 0.12 -4.64
C ARG A 75 9.81 1.52 -4.50
N ARG A 76 9.18 2.10 -5.52
CA ARG A 76 8.55 3.42 -5.40
C ARG A 76 7.43 3.43 -4.37
N VAL A 77 6.66 2.34 -4.29
CA VAL A 77 5.62 2.18 -3.24
C VAL A 77 6.26 1.87 -1.89
N LEU A 78 7.08 0.82 -1.81
CA LEU A 78 7.67 0.35 -0.53
C LEU A 78 8.63 1.38 0.08
N GLY A 79 9.32 2.18 -0.74
CA GLY A 79 10.23 3.23 -0.31
C GLY A 79 9.53 4.43 0.37
N ARG A 80 8.20 4.52 0.28
CA ARG A 80 7.41 5.53 1.01
C ARG A 80 7.08 5.12 2.43
N LEU A 81 7.38 3.89 2.83
CA LEU A 81 7.08 3.38 4.16
C LEU A 81 8.22 3.71 5.12
N HIS A 82 7.88 4.24 6.29
CA HIS A 82 8.86 4.46 7.35
C HIS A 82 9.18 3.14 8.03
N ARG A 83 10.39 2.61 7.81
CA ARG A 83 10.89 1.36 8.45
C ARG A 83 9.92 0.19 8.32
N PRO A 84 9.65 -0.30 7.10
CA PRO A 84 8.61 -1.30 6.86
C PRO A 84 8.76 -2.54 7.75
N ALA A 85 7.66 -2.91 8.41
CA ALA A 85 7.51 -4.09 9.24
C ALA A 85 6.34 -4.96 8.75
N THR A 86 6.21 -6.18 9.28
CA THR A 86 5.15 -7.14 8.90
C THR A 86 3.75 -6.53 8.99
N SER A 87 3.42 -5.82 10.07
CA SER A 87 2.11 -5.18 10.26
C SER A 87 1.83 -4.07 9.24
N MET A 88 2.85 -3.28 8.89
CA MET A 88 2.74 -2.28 7.83
C MET A 88 2.46 -2.93 6.48
N LEU A 89 3.12 -4.04 6.15
CA LEU A 89 2.90 -4.75 4.88
C LEU A 89 1.49 -5.32 4.79
N VAL A 90 0.91 -5.80 5.90
CA VAL A 90 -0.51 -6.18 5.97
C VAL A 90 -1.41 -4.98 5.61
N LEU A 91 -1.15 -3.80 6.18
CA LEU A 91 -1.92 -2.58 5.88
C LEU A 91 -1.74 -2.13 4.44
N VAL A 92 -0.52 -2.18 3.92
CA VAL A 92 -0.22 -1.87 2.52
C VAL A 92 -0.98 -2.81 1.60
N ASN A 93 -0.97 -4.12 1.85
CA ASN A 93 -1.76 -5.08 1.07
C ASN A 93 -3.25 -4.67 1.04
N ARG A 94 -3.83 -4.27 2.16
CA ARG A 94 -5.23 -3.82 2.24
C ARG A 94 -5.47 -2.49 1.53
N VAL A 95 -4.58 -1.52 1.68
CA VAL A 95 -4.70 -0.22 0.99
C VAL A 95 -4.60 -0.42 -0.52
N LEU A 96 -3.69 -1.29 -0.98
CA LEU A 96 -3.53 -1.59 -2.40
C LEU A 96 -4.73 -2.35 -2.98
N ASP A 97 -5.49 -3.11 -2.18
CA ASP A 97 -6.78 -3.69 -2.65
C ASP A 97 -7.76 -2.57 -3.05
N TYR A 98 -7.79 -1.47 -2.31
CA TYR A 98 -8.63 -0.30 -2.64
C TYR A 98 -8.11 0.54 -3.81
N LEU A 99 -6.81 0.44 -4.11
CA LEU A 99 -6.15 1.19 -5.18
C LEU A 99 -5.96 0.39 -6.47
N ASP A 100 -6.39 -0.87 -6.49
CA ASP A 100 -6.57 -1.70 -7.69
C ASP A 100 -7.92 -1.33 -8.33
N LEU A 101 -7.87 -0.40 -9.29
CA LEU A 101 -9.03 0.31 -9.82
C LEU A 101 -9.83 -0.51 -10.83
N ASN A 102 -9.19 -1.51 -11.44
CA ASN A 102 -9.78 -2.42 -12.39
C ASN A 102 -10.03 -3.82 -11.78
N ASN A 103 -9.68 -4.02 -10.50
CA ASN A 103 -9.86 -5.24 -9.72
C ASN A 103 -9.20 -6.46 -10.39
N ASN A 104 -8.01 -6.27 -10.97
CA ASN A 104 -7.26 -7.33 -11.65
C ASN A 104 -6.14 -7.94 -10.79
N ALA A 105 -6.02 -7.49 -9.54
CA ALA A 105 -5.00 -7.82 -8.54
C ALA A 105 -3.57 -7.40 -8.91
N LEU A 106 -3.40 -6.56 -9.92
CA LEU A 106 -2.14 -5.97 -10.35
C LEU A 106 -2.21 -4.45 -10.17
N LEU A 107 -1.06 -3.79 -10.10
CA LEU A 107 -0.98 -2.33 -10.04
C LEU A 107 -0.33 -1.79 -11.30
N GLU A 108 -1.14 -1.26 -12.19
CA GLU A 108 -0.70 -0.56 -13.38
C GLU A 108 0.03 0.75 -13.04
N PRO A 109 0.86 1.31 -13.94
CA PRO A 109 1.63 2.53 -13.67
C PRO A 109 0.81 3.69 -13.10
N ASP A 110 -0.39 3.96 -13.62
CA ASP A 110 -1.26 5.05 -13.12
C ASP A 110 -1.76 4.80 -11.69
N GLU A 111 -1.95 3.53 -11.31
CA GLU A 111 -2.36 3.11 -9.96
C GLU A 111 -1.19 3.20 -8.99
N VAL A 112 0.03 2.91 -9.48
CA VAL A 112 1.27 3.12 -8.74
C VAL A 112 1.49 4.61 -8.47
N GLU A 113 1.31 5.48 -9.47
CA GLU A 113 1.41 6.94 -9.27
C GLU A 113 0.39 7.42 -8.23
N LEU A 114 -0.85 6.96 -8.32
CA LEU A 114 -1.88 7.28 -7.34
C LEU A 114 -1.49 6.81 -5.94
N CYS A 115 -0.99 5.58 -5.79
CA CYS A 115 -0.55 5.06 -4.50
C CYS A 115 0.60 5.90 -3.92
N VAL A 116 1.59 6.26 -4.74
CA VAL A 116 2.73 7.07 -4.31
C VAL A 116 2.27 8.46 -3.88
N GLU A 117 1.41 9.11 -4.67
CA GLU A 117 0.83 10.41 -4.36
C GLU A 117 0.08 10.37 -3.01
N ILE A 118 -0.77 9.35 -2.81
CA ILE A 118 -1.52 9.19 -1.56
C ILE A 118 -0.57 9.04 -0.38
N PHE A 119 0.46 8.20 -0.50
CA PHE A 119 1.43 8.00 0.58
C PHE A 119 2.24 9.26 0.86
N GLU A 120 2.70 9.98 -0.15
CA GLU A 120 3.42 11.25 0.03
C GLU A 120 2.57 12.30 0.75
N LEU A 121 1.31 12.47 0.33
CA LEU A 121 0.40 13.39 0.98
C LEU A 121 0.15 12.96 2.43
N PHE A 122 0.00 11.65 2.69
CA PHE A 122 -0.33 11.17 4.03
C PHE A 122 0.84 11.08 5.02
N ALA A 123 2.10 11.08 4.55
CA ALA A 123 3.30 11.00 5.39
C ALA A 123 3.43 12.15 6.41
N HIS A 124 2.71 13.26 6.16
CA HIS A 124 2.69 14.44 7.03
C HIS A 124 1.40 14.62 7.81
N ALA A 125 0.51 13.62 7.78
CA ALA A 125 -0.80 13.73 8.36
C ALA A 125 -0.73 13.75 9.89
N ASP A 126 0.20 12.99 10.47
CA ASP A 126 0.37 12.88 11.93
C ASP A 126 1.86 12.88 12.39
N SER A 127 2.81 12.95 11.47
CA SER A 127 4.24 13.11 11.76
C SER A 127 4.91 14.14 10.84
N ASP A 128 6.15 14.54 11.16
CA ASP A 128 6.95 15.43 10.32
C ASP A 128 7.92 14.63 9.41
N ASN A 129 7.67 13.34 9.18
CA ASN A 129 8.51 12.49 8.34
C ASN A 129 8.09 12.58 6.87
N ASP A 130 9.02 12.38 5.94
CA ASP A 130 8.74 12.29 4.49
C ASP A 130 8.29 10.86 4.06
N THR A 131 8.03 9.98 5.03
CA THR A 131 7.62 8.59 4.84
C THR A 131 6.46 8.26 5.75
N VAL A 132 5.54 7.44 5.28
CA VAL A 132 4.32 7.07 5.99
C VAL A 132 4.65 6.11 7.12
N SER A 133 4.30 6.50 8.34
CA SER A 133 4.39 5.62 9.51
C SER A 133 3.27 4.57 9.51
N GLU A 134 3.43 3.52 10.33
CA GLU A 134 2.38 2.51 10.51
C GLU A 134 1.05 3.13 10.95
N HIS A 135 1.10 4.08 11.88
CA HIS A 135 -0.11 4.74 12.37
C HIS A 135 -0.81 5.58 11.29
N GLU A 136 -0.04 6.29 10.46
CA GLU A 136 -0.58 7.02 9.31
C GLU A 136 -1.21 6.07 8.29
N LEU A 137 -0.60 4.90 8.04
CA LEU A 137 -1.21 3.83 7.23
C LEU A 137 -2.52 3.31 7.84
N GLU A 138 -2.59 3.11 9.15
CA GLU A 138 -3.83 2.70 9.83
C GLU A 138 -4.94 3.74 9.68
N LEU A 139 -4.60 5.01 9.86
CA LEU A 139 -5.52 6.13 9.68
C LEU A 139 -6.01 6.23 8.23
N LEU A 140 -5.11 6.08 7.26
CA LEU A 140 -5.45 6.05 5.83
C LEU A 140 -6.40 4.89 5.52
N TYR A 141 -6.05 3.68 5.95
CA TYR A 141 -6.88 2.50 5.74
C TYR A 141 -8.27 2.65 6.38
N ALA A 142 -8.35 3.15 7.61
CA ALA A 142 -9.62 3.40 8.29
C ALA A 142 -10.47 4.45 7.55
N ALA A 143 -9.85 5.49 6.99
CA ALA A 143 -10.54 6.51 6.22
C ALA A 143 -11.05 5.97 4.88
N ILE A 144 -10.23 5.23 4.14
CA ILE A 144 -10.61 4.60 2.86
C ILE A 144 -11.78 3.63 3.07
N ARG A 145 -11.71 2.77 4.10
CA ARG A 145 -12.80 1.83 4.41
C ARG A 145 -14.13 2.50 4.74
N GLN A 146 -14.12 3.69 5.32
CA GLN A 146 -15.34 4.45 5.61
C GLN A 146 -15.91 5.11 4.34
N MET A 147 -15.05 5.36 3.36
CA MET A 147 -15.44 5.94 2.07
C MET A 147 -16.07 4.92 1.14
N ASP A 148 -15.67 3.66 1.23
CA ASP A 148 -16.28 2.49 0.58
C ASP A 148 -17.70 2.27 1.13
N ARG A 149 -18.68 2.91 0.47
CA ARG A 149 -20.07 2.95 0.97
C ARG A 149 -20.84 1.67 0.67
N ASP A 150 -20.44 0.94 -0.37
CA ASP A 150 -21.08 -0.30 -0.79
C ASP A 150 -20.36 -1.56 -0.26
N ASP A 151 -19.30 -1.39 0.53
CA ASP A 151 -18.48 -2.44 1.17
C ASP A 151 -17.98 -3.46 0.15
N ASN A 152 -17.67 -2.98 -1.07
CA ASN A 152 -17.19 -3.81 -2.16
C ASN A 152 -15.66 -3.99 -2.12
N HIS A 153 -14.98 -3.33 -1.16
CA HIS A 153 -13.54 -3.34 -0.95
C HIS A 153 -12.71 -2.72 -2.09
N ALA A 154 -13.31 -1.84 -2.89
CA ALA A 154 -12.67 -1.10 -3.96
C ALA A 154 -13.21 0.34 -4.00
N LEU A 155 -12.37 1.34 -4.30
CA LEU A 155 -12.87 2.71 -4.44
C LEU A 155 -13.40 2.94 -5.84
N ASP A 156 -14.65 3.38 -5.97
CA ASP A 156 -15.20 3.77 -7.26
C ASP A 156 -14.65 5.13 -7.77
N ALA A 157 -15.02 5.55 -8.97
CA ALA A 157 -14.51 6.80 -9.54
C ALA A 157 -14.87 8.06 -8.72
N LEU A 158 -16.02 8.07 -8.05
CA LEU A 158 -16.47 9.17 -7.21
C LEU A 158 -15.71 9.17 -5.88
N GLU A 159 -15.60 8.02 -5.22
CA GLU A 159 -14.89 7.84 -3.95
C GLU A 159 -13.39 8.18 -4.11
N ARG A 160 -12.78 7.81 -5.25
CA ARG A 160 -11.39 8.20 -5.56
C ARG A 160 -11.21 9.69 -5.74
N ARG A 161 -12.16 10.36 -6.39
CA ARG A 161 -12.13 11.82 -6.52
C ARG A 161 -12.28 12.48 -5.15
N GLU A 162 -13.23 12.00 -4.33
CA GLU A 162 -13.40 12.45 -2.95
C GLU A 162 -12.10 12.26 -2.14
N LEU A 163 -11.40 11.13 -2.33
CA LEU A 163 -10.15 10.84 -1.62
C LEU A 163 -9.06 11.82 -2.06
N ARG A 164 -8.83 11.99 -3.37
CA ARG A 164 -7.83 12.93 -3.90
C ARG A 164 -8.09 14.37 -3.47
N GLU A 165 -9.33 14.84 -3.59
CA GLU A 165 -9.70 16.19 -3.14
C GLU A 165 -9.46 16.37 -1.64
N ALA A 166 -9.78 15.34 -0.86
CA ALA A 166 -9.55 15.38 0.58
C ALA A 166 -8.06 15.38 0.95
N LEU A 167 -7.23 14.64 0.21
CA LEU A 167 -5.79 14.54 0.42
C LEU A 167 -5.01 15.79 0.02
N GLN A 168 -5.62 16.79 -0.65
CA GLN A 168 -5.01 18.11 -0.81
C GLN A 168 -4.70 18.80 0.53
N ASN A 169 -5.44 18.44 1.59
CA ASN A 169 -5.13 18.85 2.95
C ASN A 169 -5.35 17.66 3.92
N PRO A 170 -4.35 16.78 4.07
CA PRO A 170 -4.45 15.53 4.83
C PRO A 170 -4.84 15.76 6.29
N LYS A 171 -4.31 16.81 6.93
CA LYS A 171 -4.66 17.18 8.31
C LYS A 171 -6.13 17.55 8.45
N ALA A 172 -6.64 18.42 7.56
CA ALA A 172 -8.05 18.79 7.56
C ALA A 172 -8.96 17.60 7.22
N PHE A 173 -8.51 16.69 6.35
CA PHE A 173 -9.22 15.45 6.06
C PHE A 173 -9.31 14.55 7.29
N LEU A 174 -8.20 14.31 7.98
CA LEU A 174 -8.18 13.53 9.22
C LEU A 174 -9.09 14.14 10.28
N GLU A 175 -9.10 15.45 10.44
CA GLU A 175 -10.02 16.13 11.36
C GLU A 175 -11.50 15.92 10.99
N ARG A 176 -11.84 15.96 9.70
CA ARG A 176 -13.21 15.61 9.24
C ARG A 176 -13.54 14.14 9.49
N GLN A 177 -12.58 13.25 9.25
CA GLN A 177 -12.73 11.81 9.51
C GLN A 177 -12.89 11.56 11.01
N ARG A 178 -12.12 12.21 11.88
CA ARG A 178 -12.23 12.11 13.34
C ARG A 178 -13.65 12.38 13.85
N LEU A 179 -14.37 13.30 13.22
CA LEU A 179 -15.75 13.64 13.60
C LEU A 179 -16.79 12.62 13.10
N ARG A 180 -16.48 11.84 12.06
CA ARG A 180 -17.44 11.00 11.32
C ARG A 180 -17.12 9.51 11.37
N ASN A 181 -15.88 9.16 11.69
CA ASN A 181 -15.32 7.81 11.68
C ASN A 181 -14.82 7.47 13.09
N PRO A 182 -15.57 6.67 13.87
CA PRO A 182 -15.21 6.30 15.23
C PRO A 182 -13.84 5.63 15.33
N ARG A 183 -13.42 4.89 14.30
CA ARG A 183 -12.12 4.21 14.29
C ARG A 183 -10.97 5.20 14.17
N VAL A 184 -11.09 6.20 13.30
CA VAL A 184 -10.11 7.30 13.21
C VAL A 184 -10.06 8.08 14.53
N ALA A 185 -11.21 8.34 15.15
CA ALA A 185 -11.27 9.02 16.45
C ALA A 185 -10.62 8.22 17.59
N GLU A 186 -10.72 6.90 17.58
CA GLU A 186 -10.03 6.01 18.51
C GLU A 186 -8.52 6.04 18.28
N LEU A 187 -8.07 5.87 17.03
CA LEU A 187 -6.66 5.86 16.65
C LEU A 187 -5.96 7.18 17.06
N MET A 188 -6.55 8.33 16.72
CA MET A 188 -5.98 9.63 17.09
C MET A 188 -5.92 9.87 18.61
N ARG A 189 -6.85 9.29 19.40
CA ARG A 189 -6.81 9.38 20.86
C ARG A 189 -5.70 8.51 21.46
N SER A 190 -5.47 7.33 20.90
CA SER A 190 -4.46 6.39 21.39
C SER A 190 -3.01 6.92 21.31
N ARG A 191 -2.79 7.96 20.50
CA ARG A 191 -1.50 8.63 20.34
C ARG A 191 -1.30 9.84 21.26
N SER A 192 -2.35 10.32 21.93
CA SER A 192 -2.23 11.40 22.92
C SER A 192 -1.54 10.83 24.17
N PRO A 193 -0.32 11.27 24.54
CA PRO A 193 0.26 10.87 25.80
C PRO A 193 -0.68 11.34 26.90
N SER A 194 -0.92 10.46 27.87
CA SER A 194 -1.56 10.85 29.14
C SER A 194 -0.77 12.04 29.66
N SER A 195 -1.40 13.23 29.63
CA SER A 195 -0.87 14.43 30.27
C SER A 195 -1.02 14.31 31.78
#